data_AF-A0AAV7IXC3-F1
#
_entry.id   AF-A0AAV7IXC3-F1
#
_cell.length_a   1.000
_cell.length_b   1.000
_cell.length_c   1.000
_cell.angle_alpha   90.00
_cell.angle_beta   90.00
_cell.angle_gamma   90.00
#
_symmetry.space_group_name_H-M   'P 1'
#
loop_
_entity.id
_entity.type
_entity.pdbx_description
1 polymer ?
#
loop_
_entity_poly.entity_id
_entity_poly.type
_entity_poly.pdbx_seq_one_letter_code
_entity_poly.pdbx_strand_id
1 'polypeptide(L)'
;MESAEQAAVSSPRDPTTSPRYYECSHEINRFTDDGKLTPAISWPARGRDSRPDDPDVYDFRMSDWFVGGATCPKDLAILVDSTSFSSVARKLAVATTKSILDTLSTNDYVNVYRFAESVEETVQCFKDSLVQASPENVRSLKNSLYSIQSDSTANVSAAMATGFEILYKYNRTGKGLSAIKLLCWLLLILRLRHQTLL
;
A
#
# COMPACT_ATOMS: atom_id res chain seq x y z
N MET A 1 8.61 8.94 -34.09
CA MET A 1 8.67 8.27 -32.78
C MET A 1 7.32 7.64 -32.58
N GLU A 2 7.24 6.34 -32.82
CA GLU A 2 6.04 5.54 -32.59
C GLU A 2 5.82 5.45 -31.07
N SER A 3 4.62 5.82 -30.60
CA SER A 3 4.33 5.86 -29.17
C SER A 3 4.29 4.43 -28.62
N ALA A 4 4.68 4.22 -27.36
CA ALA A 4 4.65 2.90 -26.71
C ALA A 4 3.25 2.25 -26.73
N GLU A 5 2.19 3.06 -26.84
CA GLU A 5 0.81 2.61 -27.05
C GLU A 5 0.57 1.94 -28.42
N GLN A 6 1.26 2.39 -29.47
CA GLN A 6 1.12 1.84 -30.83
C GLN A 6 1.87 0.51 -30.99
N ALA A 7 2.97 0.31 -30.23
CA ALA A 7 3.75 -0.93 -30.27
C ALA A 7 3.02 -2.15 -29.66
N ALA A 8 2.13 -1.93 -28.69
CA ALA A 8 1.37 -3.03 -28.06
C ALA A 8 0.21 -3.55 -28.93
N VAL A 9 -0.27 -2.72 -29.87
CA VAL A 9 -1.44 -2.97 -30.72
C VAL A 9 -1.08 -3.73 -32.02
N SER A 10 0.18 -3.74 -32.43
CA SER A 10 0.61 -4.27 -33.73
C SER A 10 1.21 -5.68 -33.73
N SER A 11 1.38 -6.33 -32.57
CA SER A 11 1.96 -7.69 -32.52
C SER A 11 0.95 -8.76 -33.00
N PRO A 12 1.32 -9.63 -33.96
CA PRO A 12 0.50 -10.77 -34.39
C PRO A 12 0.11 -11.68 -33.21
N ARG A 13 -1.13 -12.16 -33.19
CA ARG A 13 -1.65 -13.05 -32.14
C ARG A 13 -0.93 -14.41 -32.19
N ASP A 14 -0.17 -14.74 -31.16
CA ASP A 14 0.26 -16.11 -30.89
C ASP A 14 -0.90 -16.85 -30.19
N PRO A 15 -1.39 -17.98 -30.74
CA PRO A 15 -2.49 -18.77 -30.15
C PRO A 15 -2.18 -19.33 -28.76
N THR A 16 -0.93 -19.24 -28.27
CA THR A 16 -0.53 -19.63 -26.92
C THR A 16 -0.61 -18.49 -25.89
N THR A 17 -0.97 -17.27 -26.31
CA THR A 17 -0.99 -16.10 -25.42
C THR A 17 -2.22 -16.11 -24.51
N SER A 18 -2.00 -16.02 -23.21
CA SER A 18 -3.05 -15.80 -22.20
C SER A 18 -3.87 -14.53 -22.49
N PRO A 19 -5.12 -14.43 -21.98
CA PRO A 19 -5.97 -13.27 -22.21
C PRO A 19 -5.27 -11.96 -21.83
N ARG A 20 -5.34 -10.96 -22.71
CA ARG A 20 -4.85 -9.60 -22.42
C ARG A 20 -5.91 -8.83 -21.65
N TYR A 21 -5.59 -8.38 -20.45
CA TYR A 21 -6.43 -7.54 -19.61
C TYR A 21 -5.96 -6.08 -19.75
N TYR A 22 -6.89 -5.17 -20.04
CA TYR A 22 -6.69 -3.73 -20.05
C TYR A 22 -7.75 -3.12 -19.15
N GLU A 23 -7.34 -2.35 -18.15
CA GLU A 23 -8.26 -1.79 -17.15
C GLU A 23 -8.04 -0.28 -16.99
N CYS A 24 -9.14 0.46 -16.87
CA CYS A 24 -9.17 1.92 -16.79
C CYS A 24 -9.45 2.38 -15.36
N SER A 25 -8.93 3.56 -14.99
CA SER A 25 -9.07 4.15 -13.65
C SER A 25 -10.49 4.62 -13.30
N HIS A 26 -11.40 4.72 -14.28
CA HIS A 26 -12.83 4.91 -14.06
C HIS A 26 -13.50 3.54 -14.09
N GLU A 27 -14.35 3.26 -13.10
CA GLU A 27 -14.94 1.96 -12.66
C GLU A 27 -15.73 1.13 -13.71
N ILE A 28 -15.24 1.03 -14.95
CA ILE A 28 -15.85 0.22 -15.99
C ILE A 28 -14.74 -0.46 -16.80
N ASN A 29 -14.62 -1.77 -16.64
CA ASN A 29 -13.96 -2.65 -17.60
C ASN A 29 -14.76 -2.59 -18.91
N ARG A 30 -14.35 -1.71 -19.84
CA ARG A 30 -15.06 -1.50 -21.10
C ARG A 30 -14.23 -2.01 -22.27
N PHE A 31 -14.90 -2.84 -23.06
CA PHE A 31 -14.50 -3.32 -24.36
C PHE A 31 -13.99 -2.18 -25.24
N THR A 32 -12.86 -2.41 -25.92
CA THR A 32 -12.30 -1.52 -26.92
C THR A 32 -13.23 -1.48 -28.15
N ASP A 33 -13.38 -0.29 -28.73
CA ASP A 33 -14.26 0.02 -29.88
C ASP A 33 -13.70 -0.48 -31.23
N ASP A 34 -12.73 -1.41 -31.20
CA ASP A 34 -12.03 -1.93 -32.39
C ASP A 34 -12.57 -3.29 -32.87
N GLY A 35 -13.73 -3.72 -32.37
CA GLY A 35 -14.43 -4.92 -32.84
C GLY A 35 -13.68 -6.23 -32.61
N LYS A 36 -12.59 -6.22 -31.85
CA LYS A 36 -11.79 -7.41 -31.50
C LYS A 36 -12.11 -7.84 -30.08
N LEU A 37 -13.22 -8.57 -29.93
CA LEU A 37 -13.58 -9.24 -28.68
C LEU A 37 -12.45 -10.19 -28.26
N THR A 38 -11.76 -9.88 -27.17
CA THR A 38 -11.24 -10.94 -26.30
C THR A 38 -12.46 -11.76 -25.84
N PRO A 39 -12.37 -13.09 -25.72
CA PRO A 39 -13.51 -13.87 -25.27
C PRO A 39 -13.94 -13.34 -23.90
N ALA A 40 -15.20 -12.91 -23.82
CA ALA A 40 -15.79 -12.53 -22.55
C ALA A 40 -15.84 -13.79 -21.67
N ILE A 41 -15.08 -13.77 -20.59
CA ILE A 41 -15.08 -14.85 -19.59
C ILE A 41 -15.95 -14.35 -18.44
N SER A 42 -16.92 -15.16 -18.00
CA SER A 42 -17.63 -14.87 -16.76
C SER A 42 -16.59 -14.73 -15.66
N TRP A 43 -16.67 -13.65 -14.89
CA TRP A 43 -15.85 -13.50 -13.68
C TRP A 43 -15.86 -14.82 -12.91
N PRO A 44 -14.70 -15.34 -12.45
CA PRO A 44 -14.59 -16.69 -11.92
C PRO A 44 -15.75 -16.95 -10.98
N ALA A 45 -16.56 -17.96 -11.35
CA ALA A 45 -17.66 -18.37 -10.51
C ALA A 45 -17.10 -18.63 -9.10
N ARG A 46 -17.83 -18.19 -8.08
CA ARG A 46 -17.63 -18.58 -6.68
C ARG A 46 -17.01 -19.97 -6.65
N GLY A 47 -15.80 -20.08 -6.08
CA GLY A 47 -15.16 -21.38 -5.93
C GLY A 47 -16.17 -22.34 -5.30
N ARG A 48 -16.09 -23.64 -5.60
CA ARG A 48 -17.00 -24.64 -4.99
C ARG A 48 -16.98 -24.62 -3.45
N ASP A 49 -15.98 -23.96 -2.87
CA ASP A 49 -15.79 -23.78 -1.42
C ASP A 49 -16.30 -22.41 -0.89
N SER A 50 -16.75 -21.50 -1.77
CA SER A 50 -17.27 -20.19 -1.39
C SER A 50 -18.73 -20.31 -0.93
N ARG A 51 -19.02 -19.88 0.31
CA ARG A 51 -20.41 -19.79 0.79
C ARG A 51 -21.23 -18.85 -0.12
N PRO A 52 -22.54 -19.12 -0.31
CA PRO A 52 -23.45 -18.25 -1.08
C PRO A 52 -23.56 -16.79 -0.60
N ASP A 53 -22.92 -16.45 0.52
CA ASP A 53 -22.94 -15.12 1.14
C ASP A 53 -21.56 -14.45 1.20
N ASP A 54 -20.49 -15.06 0.65
CA ASP A 54 -19.17 -14.43 0.65
C ASP A 54 -19.10 -13.41 -0.51
N PRO A 55 -18.99 -12.10 -0.23
CA PRO A 55 -18.90 -11.09 -1.28
C PRO A 55 -17.54 -11.18 -1.97
N ASP A 56 -17.53 -10.98 -3.28
CA ASP A 56 -16.28 -10.81 -4.01
C ASP A 56 -15.70 -9.42 -3.70
N VAL A 57 -14.59 -9.40 -2.97
CA VAL A 57 -13.86 -8.18 -2.57
C VAL A 57 -12.60 -8.01 -3.43
N TYR A 58 -12.60 -8.53 -4.65
CA TYR A 58 -11.50 -8.29 -5.58
C TYR A 58 -11.50 -6.83 -6.07
N ASP A 59 -10.41 -6.12 -5.80
CA ASP A 59 -10.11 -4.80 -6.34
C ASP A 59 -8.80 -4.87 -7.11
N PHE A 60 -8.86 -4.73 -8.43
CA PHE A 60 -7.69 -4.79 -9.29
C PHE A 60 -6.65 -3.71 -8.97
N ARG A 61 -7.07 -2.58 -8.36
CA ARG A 61 -6.18 -1.47 -8.02
C ARG A 61 -5.19 -1.85 -6.93
N MET A 62 -5.45 -2.94 -6.20
CA MET A 62 -4.55 -3.51 -5.20
C MET A 62 -3.71 -4.67 -5.76
N SER A 63 -3.89 -5.06 -7.02
CA SER A 63 -3.13 -6.17 -7.62
C SER A 63 -1.72 -5.75 -8.03
N ASP A 64 -0.74 -6.64 -7.82
CA ASP A 64 0.68 -6.39 -8.13
C ASP A 64 0.92 -5.90 -9.57
N TRP A 65 0.22 -6.47 -10.55
CA TRP A 65 0.39 -6.09 -11.96
C TRP A 65 -0.08 -4.67 -12.25
N PHE A 66 -1.15 -4.22 -11.59
CA PHE A 66 -1.68 -2.87 -11.73
C PHE A 66 -0.82 -1.87 -10.95
N VAL A 67 -0.52 -2.18 -9.68
CA VAL A 67 0.31 -1.33 -8.81
C VAL A 67 1.71 -1.15 -9.41
N GLY A 68 2.32 -2.21 -9.94
CA GLY A 68 3.66 -2.16 -10.55
C GLY A 68 3.72 -1.40 -11.87
N GLY A 69 2.62 -1.35 -12.63
CA GLY A 69 2.52 -0.54 -13.85
C GLY A 69 2.14 0.92 -13.61
N ALA A 70 1.34 1.18 -12.57
CA ALA A 70 0.83 2.51 -12.24
C ALA A 70 1.75 3.31 -11.30
N THR A 71 2.63 2.63 -10.54
CA THR A 71 3.43 3.28 -9.50
C THR A 71 4.89 2.85 -9.56
N CYS A 72 5.78 3.79 -9.25
CA CYS A 72 7.18 3.48 -9.02
C CYS A 72 7.37 2.79 -7.65
N PRO A 73 8.49 2.08 -7.45
CA PRO A 73 8.90 1.63 -6.12
C PRO A 73 8.97 2.77 -5.10
N LYS A 74 8.54 2.50 -3.86
CA LYS A 74 8.35 3.50 -2.80
C LYS A 74 9.19 3.20 -1.57
N ASP A 75 9.73 4.25 -0.96
CA ASP A 75 10.35 4.21 0.38
C ASP A 75 9.38 4.81 1.40
N LEU A 76 8.88 4.00 2.34
CA LEU A 76 7.77 4.35 3.24
C LEU A 76 8.17 4.21 4.72
N ALA A 77 8.02 5.31 5.48
CA ALA A 77 8.08 5.29 6.95
C ALA A 77 6.69 5.58 7.52
N ILE A 78 6.09 4.59 8.18
CA ILE A 78 4.74 4.71 8.78
C ILE A 78 4.89 5.07 10.25
N LEU A 79 4.35 6.21 10.67
CA LEU A 79 4.32 6.65 12.07
C LEU A 79 2.92 6.40 12.66
N VAL A 80 2.85 5.56 13.70
CA VAL A 80 1.64 5.20 14.41
C VAL A 80 1.63 5.86 15.79
N ASP A 81 0.59 6.65 16.05
CA ASP A 81 0.37 7.29 17.35
C ASP A 81 0.02 6.24 18.41
N SER A 82 0.83 6.14 19.46
CA SER A 82 0.60 5.21 20.57
C SER A 82 -0.24 5.82 21.70
N THR A 83 -0.58 7.11 21.62
CA THR A 83 -1.18 7.87 22.73
C THR A 83 -2.69 7.89 22.72
N SER A 84 -3.30 7.38 21.64
CA SER A 84 -4.75 7.40 21.47
C SER A 84 -5.50 6.67 22.59
N PHE A 85 -6.18 7.44 23.44
CA PHE A 85 -6.98 6.99 24.59
C PHE A 85 -8.23 6.19 24.24
N SER A 86 -8.68 6.20 22.97
CA SER A 86 -9.87 5.46 22.53
C SER A 86 -9.50 4.14 21.86
N SER A 87 -10.09 3.04 22.36
CA SER A 87 -9.95 1.71 21.75
C SER A 87 -10.36 1.67 20.27
N VAL A 88 -11.23 2.59 19.82
CA VAL A 88 -11.70 2.66 18.43
C VAL A 88 -10.65 3.30 17.53
N ALA A 89 -10.07 4.44 17.93
CA ALA A 89 -9.04 5.12 17.15
C ALA A 89 -7.81 4.22 16.91
N ARG A 90 -7.40 3.48 17.95
CA ARG A 90 -6.32 2.49 17.83
C ARG A 90 -6.67 1.37 16.86
N LYS A 91 -7.86 0.79 16.95
CA LYS A 91 -8.32 -0.25 16.01
C LYS A 91 -8.32 0.25 14.57
N LEU A 92 -8.78 1.48 14.36
CA LEU A 92 -8.78 2.10 13.03
C LEU A 92 -7.36 2.34 12.52
N ALA A 93 -6.46 2.88 13.34
CA ALA A 93 -5.06 3.10 12.96
C ALA A 93 -4.40 1.78 12.55
N VAL A 94 -4.56 0.72 13.35
CA VAL A 94 -4.03 -0.62 13.05
C VAL A 94 -4.64 -1.19 11.76
N ALA A 95 -5.95 -1.06 11.57
CA ALA A 95 -6.62 -1.54 10.36
C ALA A 95 -6.11 -0.81 9.11
N THR A 96 -6.00 0.52 9.16
CA THR A 96 -5.48 1.33 8.06
C THR A 96 -4.02 1.00 7.75
N THR A 97 -3.16 0.86 8.77
CA THR A 97 -1.76 0.46 8.55
C THR A 97 -1.67 -0.91 7.89
N LYS A 98 -2.52 -1.88 8.27
CA LYS A 98 -2.58 -3.18 7.61
C LYS A 98 -3.00 -3.06 6.15
N SER A 99 -4.04 -2.28 5.86
CA SER A 99 -4.49 -2.03 4.49
C SER A 99 -3.40 -1.37 3.65
N ILE A 100 -2.63 -0.42 4.20
CA ILE A 100 -1.49 0.17 3.50
C ILE A 100 -0.44 -0.90 3.19
N LEU A 101 -0.08 -1.72 4.18
CA LEU A 101 0.88 -2.82 3.98
C LEU A 101 0.41 -3.85 2.96
N ASP A 102 -0.91 -4.04 2.78
CA ASP A 102 -1.50 -4.90 1.75
C ASP A 102 -1.37 -4.36 0.33
N THR A 103 -1.13 -3.05 0.16
CA THR A 103 -0.92 -2.43 -1.16
C THR A 103 0.54 -2.43 -1.62
N LEU A 104 1.48 -2.83 -0.75
CA LEU A 104 2.91 -2.79 -1.04
C LEU A 104 3.32 -4.05 -1.79
N SER A 105 4.16 -3.87 -2.81
CA SER A 105 4.75 -4.97 -3.55
C SER A 105 6.18 -5.23 -3.08
N THR A 106 6.76 -6.36 -3.49
CA THR A 106 8.14 -6.74 -3.11
C THR A 106 9.21 -5.74 -3.56
N ASN A 107 8.92 -4.82 -4.46
CA ASN A 107 9.87 -3.76 -4.87
C ASN A 107 9.87 -2.56 -3.90
N ASP A 108 8.91 -2.46 -3.00
CA ASP A 108 8.78 -1.35 -2.05
C ASP A 108 9.58 -1.62 -0.76
N TYR A 109 10.02 -0.54 -0.10
CA TYR A 109 10.69 -0.57 1.19
C TYR A 109 9.85 0.14 2.24
N VAL A 110 9.64 -0.51 3.39
CA VAL A 110 8.76 -0.02 4.46
C VAL A 110 9.33 -0.29 5.84
N ASN A 111 9.04 0.59 6.79
CA ASN A 111 9.13 0.30 8.21
C ASN A 111 8.00 1.02 8.98
N VAL A 112 7.62 0.45 10.12
CA VAL A 112 6.54 0.95 10.98
C VAL A 112 7.11 1.34 12.33
N TYR A 113 6.88 2.59 12.70
CA TYR A 113 7.34 3.20 13.94
C TYR A 113 6.13 3.55 14.80
N ARG A 114 6.23 3.31 16.10
CA ARG A 114 5.32 3.89 17.09
C ARG A 114 5.92 5.19 17.61
N PHE A 115 5.09 6.16 17.95
CA PHE A 115 5.56 7.35 18.65
C PHE A 115 4.71 7.68 19.87
N ALA A 116 5.38 8.13 20.92
CA ALA A 116 4.84 8.69 22.15
C ALA A 116 5.65 9.96 22.45
N GLU A 117 6.39 9.98 23.56
CA GLU A 117 7.46 10.93 23.82
C GLU A 117 8.65 10.75 22.86
N SER A 118 8.99 9.50 22.52
CA SER A 118 10.03 9.11 21.57
C SER A 118 9.45 8.34 20.37
N VAL A 119 10.22 8.23 19.29
CA VAL A 119 9.92 7.36 18.14
C VAL A 119 10.71 6.07 18.27
N GLU A 120 10.02 4.94 18.13
CA GLU A 120 10.63 3.61 18.21
C GLU A 120 10.08 2.70 17.11
N GLU A 121 10.91 1.80 16.60
CA GLU A 121 10.47 0.76 15.68
C GLU A 121 9.52 -0.22 16.36
N THR A 122 8.47 -0.62 15.66
CA THR A 122 7.56 -1.66 16.17
C THR A 122 8.23 -3.04 16.17
N VAL A 123 9.21 -3.24 15.29
CA VAL A 123 9.99 -4.47 15.17
C VAL A 123 11.47 -4.14 15.42
N GLN A 124 12.01 -4.65 16.53
CA GLN A 124 13.38 -4.35 16.97
C GLN A 124 14.46 -4.74 15.95
N CYS A 125 14.24 -5.79 15.15
CA CYS A 125 15.21 -6.22 14.14
C CYS A 125 15.27 -5.31 12.91
N PHE A 126 14.33 -4.39 12.74
CA PHE A 126 14.30 -3.42 11.64
C PHE A 126 14.82 -2.03 12.06
N LYS A 127 15.62 -1.97 13.13
CA LYS A 127 16.13 -0.72 13.68
C LYS A 127 16.91 0.09 12.64
N ASP A 128 16.65 1.39 12.58
CA ASP A 128 17.36 2.37 11.75
C ASP A 128 17.37 2.05 10.22
N SER A 129 16.48 1.16 9.75
CA SER A 129 16.47 0.73 8.35
C SER A 129 15.05 0.52 7.81
N LEU A 130 14.86 0.78 6.51
CA LEU A 130 13.66 0.34 5.81
C LEU A 130 13.90 -1.07 5.26
N VAL A 131 12.90 -1.93 5.38
CA VAL A 131 12.97 -3.32 4.90
C VAL A 131 12.11 -3.52 3.68
N GLN A 132 12.55 -4.39 2.78
CA GLN A 132 11.77 -4.77 1.61
C GLN A 132 10.41 -5.35 2.05
N ALA A 133 9.33 -4.97 1.37
CA ALA A 133 7.97 -5.44 1.64
C ALA A 133 7.75 -6.88 1.12
N SER A 134 8.59 -7.82 1.56
CA SER A 134 8.39 -9.24 1.34
C SER A 134 7.19 -9.74 2.17
N PRO A 135 6.48 -10.80 1.73
CA PRO A 135 5.33 -11.33 2.47
C PRO A 135 5.67 -11.69 3.94
N GLU A 136 6.89 -12.16 4.21
CA GLU A 136 7.38 -12.47 5.56
C GLU A 136 7.60 -11.21 6.41
N ASN A 137 8.22 -10.17 5.83
CA ASN A 137 8.45 -8.91 6.53
C ASN A 137 7.13 -8.18 6.79
N VAL A 138 6.23 -8.14 5.81
CA VAL A 138 4.90 -7.57 5.94
C VAL A 138 4.10 -8.28 7.03
N ARG A 139 4.13 -9.62 7.07
CA ARG A 139 3.49 -10.40 8.14
C ARG A 139 4.06 -10.03 9.52
N SER A 140 5.38 -9.90 9.63
CA SER A 140 6.05 -9.52 10.88
C SER A 140 5.65 -8.11 11.33
N LEU A 141 5.60 -7.15 10.42
CA LEU A 141 5.12 -5.79 10.69
C LEU A 141 3.66 -5.78 11.13
N LYS A 142 2.77 -6.52 10.46
CA LYS A 142 1.35 -6.62 10.84
C LYS A 142 1.15 -7.21 12.23
N ASN A 143 1.96 -8.20 12.61
CA ASN A 143 1.92 -8.82 13.93
C ASN A 143 2.39 -7.85 15.02
N SER A 144 3.41 -7.04 14.73
CA SER A 144 3.96 -6.06 15.67
C SER A 144 2.97 -4.94 16.04
N LEU A 145 1.99 -4.64 15.19
CA LEU A 145 0.95 -3.65 15.47
C LEU A 145 0.07 -4.01 16.67
N TYR A 146 -0.06 -5.30 17.01
CA TYR A 146 -0.85 -5.74 18.16
C TYR A 146 -0.16 -5.48 19.50
N SER A 147 1.17 -5.37 19.52
CA SER A 147 1.95 -5.10 20.73
C SER A 147 2.08 -3.62 21.06
N ILE A 148 1.50 -2.71 20.26
CA ILE A 148 1.53 -1.28 20.55
C ILE A 148 0.64 -0.99 21.77
N GLN A 149 1.30 -0.69 22.89
CA GLN A 149 0.65 -0.29 24.14
C GLN A 149 0.45 1.23 24.17
N SER A 150 -0.51 1.66 24.99
CA SER A 150 -0.73 3.08 25.26
C SER A 150 0.41 3.61 26.12
N ASP A 151 1.05 4.67 25.67
CA ASP A 151 2.21 5.27 26.32
C ASP A 151 1.92 6.73 26.71
N SER A 152 2.95 7.45 27.16
CA SER A 152 2.90 8.86 27.58
C SER A 152 2.41 9.82 26.48
N THR A 153 2.38 11.12 26.78
CA THR A 153 1.90 12.18 25.86
C THR A 153 2.67 12.22 24.54
N ALA A 154 1.96 12.42 23.43
CA ALA A 154 2.54 12.35 22.09
C ALA A 154 3.33 13.62 21.75
N ASN A 155 4.58 13.45 21.33
CA ASN A 155 5.35 14.50 20.70
C ASN A 155 5.33 14.35 19.17
N VAL A 156 4.24 14.81 18.56
CA VAL A 156 4.02 14.74 17.11
C VAL A 156 5.11 15.49 16.32
N SER A 157 5.60 16.61 16.85
CA SER A 157 6.64 17.42 16.19
C SER A 157 7.97 16.67 16.12
N ALA A 158 8.41 16.10 17.25
CA ALA A 158 9.60 15.26 17.28
C ALA A 158 9.44 14.03 16.38
N ALA A 159 8.26 13.39 16.41
CA ALA A 159 7.99 12.22 15.59
C ALA A 159 8.11 12.49 14.09
N MET A 160 7.60 13.64 13.66
CA MET A 160 7.70 14.10 12.27
C MET A 160 9.16 14.33 11.87
N ALA A 161 9.93 15.03 12.72
CA ALA A 161 11.33 15.32 12.47
C ALA A 161 12.14 14.03 12.33
N THR A 162 11.94 13.06 13.23
CA THR A 162 12.60 11.75 13.17
C THR A 162 12.18 10.97 11.92
N GLY A 163 10.90 11.00 11.54
CA GLY A 163 10.42 10.36 10.31
C GLY A 163 11.12 10.90 9.05
N PHE A 164 11.29 12.22 8.96
CA PHE A 164 12.07 12.82 7.88
C PHE A 164 13.55 12.45 7.94
N GLU A 165 14.14 12.39 9.13
CA GLU A 165 15.53 11.99 9.33
C GLU A 165 15.77 10.54 8.87
N ILE A 166 14.86 9.62 9.18
CA ILE A 166 14.92 8.22 8.74
C ILE A 166 14.94 8.15 7.20
N LEU A 167 13.99 8.80 6.54
CA LEU A 167 13.90 8.82 5.08
C LEU A 167 15.12 9.50 4.44
N TYR A 168 15.67 10.52 5.10
CA TYR A 168 16.87 11.22 4.66
C TYR A 168 18.12 10.36 4.78
N LYS A 169 18.30 9.66 5.91
CA LYS A 169 19.39 8.69 6.12
C LYS A 169 19.32 7.56 5.10
N TYR A 170 18.12 7.00 4.90
CA TYR A 170 17.92 5.89 3.98
C TYR A 170 18.33 6.26 2.55
N ASN A 171 17.96 7.46 2.08
CA ASN A 171 18.38 7.97 0.78
C ASN A 171 19.90 7.99 0.56
N ARG A 172 20.66 8.29 1.62
CA ARG A 172 22.13 8.40 1.55
C ARG A 172 22.83 7.04 1.58
N THR A 173 22.15 6.00 2.07
CA THR A 173 22.72 4.64 2.09
C THR A 173 22.79 4.00 0.70
N GLY A 174 22.22 4.61 -0.34
CA GLY A 174 22.20 4.06 -1.70
C GLY A 174 21.33 2.82 -1.88
N LYS A 175 20.61 2.41 -0.82
CA LYS A 175 19.64 1.30 -0.80
C LYS A 175 18.21 1.74 -1.12
N GLY A 176 17.93 3.04 -1.02
CA GLY A 176 16.62 3.61 -1.31
C GLY A 176 16.44 3.99 -2.78
N LEU A 177 15.20 3.96 -3.23
CA LEU A 177 14.82 4.27 -4.60
C LEU A 177 14.59 5.78 -4.71
N SER A 178 15.33 6.43 -5.60
CA SER A 178 15.36 7.90 -5.75
C SER A 178 14.02 8.54 -6.17
N ALA A 179 12.99 7.74 -6.46
CA ALA A 179 11.82 8.17 -7.22
C ALA A 179 10.68 8.74 -6.36
N ILE A 180 10.25 8.07 -5.27
CA ILE A 180 9.07 8.50 -4.50
C ILE A 180 9.26 8.19 -3.00
N LYS A 181 9.30 9.23 -2.17
CA LYS A 181 9.28 9.13 -0.70
C LYS A 181 7.95 9.67 -0.19
N LEU A 182 7.09 8.78 0.28
CA LEU A 182 5.81 9.15 0.85
C LEU A 182 5.92 9.06 2.37
N LEU A 183 5.75 10.18 3.06
CA LEU A 183 5.45 10.18 4.48
C LEU A 183 3.92 10.12 4.60
N CYS A 184 3.35 8.92 4.68
CA CYS A 184 1.91 8.77 4.89
C CYS A 184 1.55 9.20 6.31
N TRP A 185 1.12 10.46 6.44
CA TRP A 185 0.52 10.99 7.64
C TRP A 185 -0.88 10.40 7.84
N LEU A 186 -0.99 9.36 8.68
CA LEU A 186 -2.29 8.82 9.09
C LEU A 186 -3.16 9.84 9.87
N LEU A 187 -2.62 11.04 10.15
CA LEU A 187 -3.31 12.13 10.84
C LEU A 187 -4.00 13.15 9.92
N LEU A 188 -3.79 13.17 8.59
CA LEU A 188 -4.45 14.20 7.74
C LEU A 188 -5.86 13.79 7.28
N ILE A 189 -6.13 12.50 7.04
CA ILE A 189 -7.46 12.03 6.60
C ILE A 189 -8.47 12.02 7.77
N LEU A 190 -8.01 11.80 9.01
CA LEU A 190 -8.89 11.87 10.19
C LEU A 190 -9.07 13.29 10.73
N ARG A 191 -8.08 14.19 10.58
CA ARG A 191 -8.19 15.57 11.07
C ARG A 191 -8.99 16.49 10.15
N LEU A 192 -9.03 16.20 8.84
CA LEU A 192 -9.84 16.99 7.89
C LEU A 192 -11.35 16.67 7.93
N ARG A 193 -11.76 15.52 8.50
CA ARG A 193 -13.19 15.20 8.70
C ARG A 193 -13.78 15.74 10.00
N HIS A 194 -12.95 16.25 10.92
CA HIS A 194 -13.41 16.86 12.17
C HIS A 194 -13.47 18.40 12.11
N GLN A 195 -12.97 19.03 11.03
CA GLN A 195 -13.04 20.49 10.84
C GLN A 195 -14.13 20.94 9.85
N THR A 196 -14.94 20.01 9.31
CA THR A 196 -16.10 20.30 8.44
C THR A 196 -17.45 20.03 9.12
N LEU A 197 -17.45 19.72 10.43
CA LEU A 197 -18.63 19.62 11.28
C LEU A 197 -18.43 20.45 12.55
N LEU A 198 -18.22 21.75 12.38
CA LEU A 198 -18.58 22.83 13.31
C LEU A 198 -18.82 24.09 12.47
#